data_AF-X1QNQ5-F1
#
_entry.id   AF-X1QNQ5-F1
#
_cell.length_a   1.000
_cell.length_b   1.000
_cell.length_c   1.000
_cell.angle_alpha   90.00
_cell.angle_beta   90.00
_cell.angle_gamma   90.00
#
_symmetry.space_group_name_H-M   'P 1'
#
loop_
_entity.id
_entity.type
_entity.pdbx_description
1 polymer ?
#
loop_
_entity_poly.entity_id
_entity_poly.type
_entity_poly.pdbx_seq_one_letter_code
_entity_poly.pdbx_strand_id
1 'polypeptide(L)'
;TEDYKLGIQNPRRDWATEAIAGEANYKMGVDAAHAKGLFKKGIEKAGSAKWKEKALKKGPGRFAEGVYIAGPDYEDGFKPYHDAISRVDLGPRFPKRDPRNLDRVKRVVDALISEKVG
;
A
#
# COMPACT_ATOMS: atom_id res chain seq x y z
N THR A 1 -5.23 25.11 8.98
CA THR A 1 -6.18 26.24 9.05
C THR A 1 -7.57 25.70 8.77
N GLU A 2 -8.63 26.40 9.18
CA GLU A 2 -10.00 25.95 8.96
C GLU A 2 -10.37 25.87 7.47
N ASP A 3 -9.86 26.77 6.63
CA ASP A 3 -10.06 26.72 5.17
C ASP A 3 -9.58 25.41 4.54
N TYR A 4 -8.46 24.87 5.02
CA TYR A 4 -7.93 23.59 4.55
C TYR A 4 -8.89 22.44 4.87
N LYS A 5 -9.49 22.42 6.07
CA LYS A 5 -10.47 21.40 6.47
C LYS A 5 -11.76 21.54 5.67
N LEU A 6 -12.26 22.76 5.52
CA LEU A 6 -13.49 23.05 4.76
C LEU A 6 -13.35 22.64 3.29
N GLY A 7 -12.19 22.89 2.68
CA GLY A 7 -11.91 22.47 1.31
C GLY A 7 -11.86 20.95 1.11
N ILE A 8 -11.49 20.18 2.15
CA ILE A 8 -11.51 18.71 2.12
C ILE A 8 -12.93 18.18 2.34
N GLN A 9 -13.67 18.78 3.27
CA GLN A 9 -15.04 18.33 3.61
C GLN A 9 -16.06 18.69 2.53
N ASN A 10 -15.87 19.81 1.84
CA ASN A 10 -16.80 20.32 0.82
C ASN A 10 -16.02 20.71 -0.44
N PRO A 11 -15.41 19.74 -1.14
CA PRO A 11 -14.59 20.05 -2.29
C PRO A 11 -15.47 20.52 -3.45
N ARG A 12 -15.03 21.55 -4.18
CA ARG A 12 -15.72 22.02 -5.40
C ARG A 12 -15.76 20.94 -6.49
N ARG A 13 -14.80 20.02 -6.46
CA ARG A 13 -14.72 18.84 -7.32
C ARG A 13 -14.24 17.67 -6.48
N ASP A 14 -14.95 16.56 -6.53
CA ASP A 14 -14.59 15.35 -5.81
C ASP A 14 -13.22 14.82 -6.27
N TRP A 15 -12.39 14.42 -5.30
CA TRP A 15 -11.03 13.99 -5.59
C TRP A 15 -11.01 12.68 -6.40
N ALA A 16 -11.79 11.68 -6.00
CA ALA A 16 -11.76 10.36 -6.64
C ALA A 16 -12.23 10.45 -8.09
N THR A 17 -13.32 11.19 -8.32
CA THR A 17 -13.91 11.43 -9.64
C THR A 17 -12.92 12.10 -10.59
N GLU A 18 -12.31 13.21 -10.18
CA GLU A 18 -11.35 13.94 -11.02
C GLU A 18 -10.05 13.15 -11.23
N ALA A 19 -9.59 12.40 -10.21
CA ALA A 19 -8.40 11.57 -10.32
C ALA A 19 -8.56 10.45 -11.34
N ILE A 20 -9.72 9.77 -11.35
CA ILE A 20 -10.05 8.73 -12.33
C ILE A 20 -10.13 9.34 -13.73
N ALA A 21 -10.82 10.48 -13.90
CA ALA A 21 -10.90 11.17 -15.18
C ALA A 21 -9.52 11.60 -15.72
N GLY A 22 -8.53 11.79 -14.84
CA GLY A 22 -7.17 12.17 -15.17
C GLY A 22 -6.22 11.03 -15.54
N GLU A 23 -6.65 9.76 -15.52
CA GLU A 23 -5.77 8.59 -15.68
C GLU A 23 -4.90 8.65 -16.95
N ALA A 24 -5.50 9.02 -18.09
CA ALA A 24 -4.78 9.14 -19.36
C ALA A 24 -3.65 10.19 -19.29
N ASN A 25 -3.93 11.33 -18.66
CA ASN A 25 -2.96 12.40 -18.46
C ASN A 25 -1.82 11.96 -17.53
N TYR A 26 -2.15 11.23 -16.46
CA TYR A 26 -1.17 10.65 -15.55
C TYR A 26 -0.21 9.72 -16.31
N LYS A 27 -0.74 8.79 -17.11
CA LYS A 27 0.08 7.87 -17.91
C LYS A 27 1.03 8.62 -18.85
N MET A 28 0.51 9.56 -19.64
CA MET A 28 1.33 10.36 -20.56
C MET A 28 2.47 11.10 -19.84
N GLY A 29 2.17 11.70 -18.68
CA GLY A 29 3.16 12.41 -17.88
C GLY A 29 4.24 11.49 -17.30
N VAL A 30 3.85 10.34 -16.76
CA VAL A 30 4.78 9.35 -16.20
C VAL A 30 5.69 8.78 -17.28
N ASP A 31 5.13 8.40 -18.44
CA ASP A 31 5.91 7.87 -19.57
C ASP A 31 6.95 8.90 -20.05
N ALA A 32 6.54 10.16 -20.21
CA ALA A 32 7.45 11.24 -20.60
C ALA A 32 8.55 11.50 -19.57
N ALA A 33 8.23 11.46 -18.27
CA ALA A 33 9.21 11.63 -17.19
C ALA A 33 10.19 10.45 -17.12
N HIS A 34 9.68 9.23 -17.32
CA HIS A 34 10.47 8.01 -17.37
C HIS A 34 11.45 8.03 -18.56
N ALA A 35 10.96 8.34 -19.76
CA ALA A 35 11.79 8.45 -20.97
C ALA A 35 12.92 9.48 -20.81
N LYS A 36 12.67 10.56 -20.05
CA LYS A 36 13.67 11.61 -19.76
C LYS A 36 14.60 11.28 -18.58
N GLY A 37 14.40 10.14 -17.92
CA GLY A 37 15.17 9.71 -16.75
C GLY A 37 15.05 10.63 -15.54
N LEU A 38 13.92 11.33 -15.39
CA LEU A 38 13.79 12.40 -14.39
C LEU A 38 13.82 11.89 -12.95
N PHE A 39 13.36 10.66 -12.71
CA PHE A 39 13.37 10.04 -11.39
C PHE A 39 14.80 9.94 -10.82
N LYS A 40 15.71 9.32 -11.58
CA LYS A 40 17.12 9.17 -11.20
C LYS A 40 17.78 10.54 -10.98
N LYS A 41 17.61 11.47 -11.93
CA LYS A 41 18.15 12.84 -11.83
C LYS A 41 17.66 13.57 -10.57
N GLY A 42 16.38 13.38 -10.22
CA GLY A 42 15.79 13.95 -9.01
C GLY A 42 16.40 13.40 -7.73
N ILE A 43 16.66 12.08 -7.68
CA ILE A 43 17.34 11.43 -6.55
C ILE A 43 18.77 11.95 -6.42
N GLU A 44 19.53 11.98 -7.51
CA GLU A 44 20.92 12.48 -7.51
C GLU A 44 20.98 13.93 -7.02
N LYS A 45 20.03 14.77 -7.45
CA LYS A 45 19.92 16.16 -7.00
C LYS A 45 19.56 16.29 -5.52
N ALA A 46 18.67 15.45 -5.01
CA ALA A 46 18.24 15.51 -3.61
C ALA A 46 19.31 14.96 -2.66
N GLY A 47 19.93 13.85 -3.04
CA GLY A 47 20.81 13.05 -2.22
C GLY A 47 20.14 12.54 -0.93
N SER A 48 20.92 11.79 -0.14
CA SER A 48 20.43 11.25 1.14
C SER A 48 20.19 12.32 2.20
N ALA A 49 20.89 13.46 2.12
CA ALA A 49 20.81 14.53 3.10
C ALA A 49 19.40 15.16 3.16
N LYS A 50 18.84 15.53 2.00
CA LYS A 50 17.50 16.11 1.92
C LYS A 50 16.42 15.13 2.38
N TRP A 51 16.55 13.86 2.00
CA TRP A 51 15.64 12.80 2.47
C TRP A 51 15.71 12.67 4.00
N LYS A 52 16.91 12.51 4.57
CA LYS A 52 17.12 12.32 6.01
C LYS A 52 16.54 13.49 6.81
N GLU A 53 16.79 14.72 6.37
CA GLU A 53 16.27 15.91 7.03
C GLU A 53 14.73 15.93 7.04
N LYS A 54 14.08 15.69 5.89
CA LYS A 54 12.60 15.75 5.79
C LYS A 54 11.93 14.57 6.48
N ALA A 55 12.51 13.38 6.37
CA ALA A 55 12.01 12.19 7.05
C ALA A 55 12.05 12.36 8.58
N LEU A 56 13.16 12.86 9.15
CA LEU A 56 13.25 13.09 10.59
C LEU A 56 12.33 14.22 11.07
N LYS A 57 12.21 15.31 10.30
CA LYS A 57 11.38 16.47 10.72
C LYS A 57 9.88 16.21 10.64
N LYS A 58 9.40 15.41 9.67
CA LYS A 58 7.96 15.23 9.40
C LYS A 58 7.47 13.81 9.66
N GLY A 59 8.33 12.81 9.49
CA GLY A 59 7.99 11.40 9.48
C GLY A 59 7.44 10.90 10.81
N PRO A 60 8.13 11.08 11.96
CA PRO A 60 7.70 10.52 13.24
C PRO A 60 6.27 10.92 13.61
N GLY A 61 5.92 12.20 13.50
CA GLY A 61 4.57 12.69 13.81
C GLY A 61 3.52 12.14 12.86
N ARG A 62 3.78 12.19 11.55
CA ARG A 62 2.84 11.68 10.52
C ARG A 62 2.65 10.17 10.58
N PHE A 63 3.68 9.43 10.97
CA PHE A 63 3.64 7.98 11.05
C PHE A 63 2.70 7.54 12.18
N ALA A 64 2.87 8.07 13.40
CA ALA A 64 2.04 7.68 14.53
C ALA A 64 0.55 8.01 14.30
N GLU A 65 0.26 9.24 13.85
CA GLU A 65 -1.11 9.67 13.53
C GLU A 65 -1.70 8.88 12.36
N GLY A 66 -0.91 8.69 11.29
CA GLY A 66 -1.36 7.95 10.11
C GLY A 66 -1.65 6.49 10.40
N VAL A 67 -0.86 5.82 11.24
CA VAL A 67 -1.11 4.42 11.66
C VAL A 67 -2.43 4.31 12.42
N TYR A 68 -2.74 5.26 13.30
CA TYR A 68 -4.00 5.24 14.04
C TYR A 68 -5.21 5.41 13.13
N ILE A 69 -5.13 6.36 12.18
CA ILE A 69 -6.22 6.65 11.23
C ILE A 69 -6.44 5.50 10.26
N ALA A 70 -5.37 4.85 9.80
CA ALA A 70 -5.43 3.79 8.78
C ALA A 70 -5.89 2.42 9.30
N GLY A 71 -6.23 2.29 10.59
CA GLY A 71 -6.66 1.02 11.18
C GLY A 71 -7.83 0.36 10.43
N PRO A 72 -8.96 1.06 10.20
CA PRO A 72 -10.08 0.52 9.45
C PRO A 72 -9.72 0.16 8.00
N ASP A 73 -8.97 1.02 7.31
CA ASP A 73 -8.53 0.74 5.92
C ASP A 73 -7.66 -0.53 5.85
N TYR A 74 -6.80 -0.74 6.85
CA TYR A 74 -6.00 -1.95 6.96
C TYR A 74 -6.88 -3.17 7.22
N GLU A 75 -7.85 -3.06 8.13
CA GLU A 75 -8.79 -4.14 8.42
C GLU A 75 -9.57 -4.52 7.16
N ASP A 76 -10.16 -3.55 6.47
CA ASP A 76 -10.92 -3.77 5.23
C ASP A 76 -10.05 -4.36 4.11
N GLY A 77 -8.82 -3.85 3.95
CA GLY A 77 -7.89 -4.36 2.95
C GLY A 77 -7.34 -5.75 3.26
N PHE A 78 -7.22 -6.11 4.55
CA PHE A 78 -6.75 -7.42 4.99
C PHE A 78 -7.87 -8.45 5.07
N LYS A 79 -9.11 -8.02 5.31
CA LYS A 79 -10.26 -8.88 5.53
C LYS A 79 -10.43 -10.00 4.48
N PRO A 80 -10.30 -9.76 3.16
CA PRO A 80 -10.44 -10.82 2.17
C PRO A 80 -9.39 -11.93 2.35
N TYR A 81 -8.15 -11.56 2.66
CA TYR A 81 -7.05 -12.50 2.91
C TYR A 81 -7.22 -13.25 4.22
N HIS A 82 -7.67 -12.55 5.28
CA HIS A 82 -8.01 -13.18 6.55
C HIS A 82 -9.10 -14.25 6.35
N ASP A 83 -10.16 -13.90 5.63
CA ASP A 83 -11.26 -14.81 5.35
C ASP A 83 -10.81 -15.98 4.47
N ALA A 84 -9.93 -15.74 3.49
CA ALA A 84 -9.31 -16.80 2.68
C ALA A 84 -8.51 -17.78 3.54
N ILE A 85 -7.63 -17.28 4.42
CA ILE A 85 -6.84 -18.11 5.35
C ILE A 85 -7.75 -18.91 6.28
N SER A 86 -8.80 -18.28 6.81
CA SER A 86 -9.71 -18.90 7.79
C SER A 86 -10.48 -20.09 7.23
N ARG A 87 -10.66 -20.15 5.91
CA ARG A 87 -11.30 -21.26 5.20
C ARG A 87 -10.34 -22.40 4.83
N VAL A 88 -9.03 -22.23 4.98
CA VAL A 88 -8.04 -23.23 4.55
C VAL A 88 -8.10 -24.47 5.43
N ASP A 89 -8.37 -25.62 4.83
CA ASP A 89 -8.08 -26.92 5.45
C ASP A 89 -6.57 -27.20 5.38
N LEU A 90 -5.92 -27.14 6.54
CA LEU A 90 -4.49 -27.38 6.69
C LEU A 90 -4.13 -28.87 6.68
N GLY A 91 -5.10 -29.78 6.68
CA GLY A 91 -4.86 -31.22 6.78
C GLY A 91 -4.22 -31.64 8.12
N PRO A 92 -3.69 -32.87 8.21
CA PRO A 92 -3.10 -33.39 9.43
C PRO A 92 -1.80 -32.65 9.80
N ARG A 93 -1.50 -32.60 11.10
CA ARG A 93 -0.20 -32.13 11.62
C ARG A 93 0.67 -33.33 11.98
N PHE A 94 1.86 -33.39 11.40
CA PHE A 94 2.84 -34.44 11.62
C PHE A 94 3.81 -34.08 12.76
N PRO A 95 4.64 -35.02 13.26
CA PRO A 95 5.60 -34.76 14.33
C PRO A 95 6.47 -33.53 14.08
N LYS A 96 6.99 -32.93 15.15
CA LYS A 96 7.84 -31.73 15.09
C LYS A 96 9.01 -31.97 14.11
N ARG A 97 9.20 -31.02 13.18
CA ARG A 97 10.22 -31.04 12.10
C ARG A 97 10.01 -32.10 11.01
N ASP A 98 8.86 -32.79 10.97
CA ASP A 98 8.50 -33.61 9.81
C ASP A 98 8.35 -32.71 8.56
N PRO A 99 9.06 -32.99 7.45
CA PRO A 99 9.00 -32.18 6.23
C PRO A 99 7.59 -32.00 5.66
N ARG A 100 6.68 -32.97 5.87
CA ARG A 100 5.30 -32.90 5.38
C ARG A 100 4.50 -31.75 5.99
N ASN A 101 4.91 -31.24 7.15
CA ASN A 101 4.28 -30.05 7.74
C ASN A 101 4.45 -28.78 6.87
N LEU A 102 5.40 -28.74 5.93
CA LEU A 102 5.54 -27.64 4.98
C LEU A 102 4.35 -27.53 4.02
N ASP A 103 3.64 -28.63 3.76
CA ASP A 103 2.43 -28.62 2.92
C ASP A 103 1.35 -27.70 3.51
N ARG A 104 1.29 -27.59 4.84
CA ARG A 104 0.38 -26.67 5.54
C ARG A 104 0.68 -25.21 5.21
N VAL A 105 1.97 -24.84 5.13
CA VAL A 105 2.39 -23.49 4.74
C VAL A 105 2.05 -23.24 3.28
N LYS A 106 2.33 -24.22 2.41
CA LYS A 106 1.99 -24.14 0.99
C LYS A 106 0.50 -23.85 0.79
N ARG A 107 -0.39 -24.58 1.47
CA ARG A 107 -1.85 -24.39 1.37
C ARG A 107 -2.31 -22.98 1.75
N VAL A 108 -1.73 -22.40 2.81
CA VAL A 108 -2.01 -21.01 3.20
C VAL A 108 -1.55 -20.04 2.12
N VAL A 109 -0.35 -20.24 1.58
CA VAL A 109 0.19 -19.39 0.51
C VAL A 109 -0.63 -19.50 -0.77
N ASP A 110 -1.04 -20.72 -1.16
CA ASP A 110 -1.89 -20.95 -2.32
C ASP A 110 -3.23 -20.20 -2.19
N ALA A 111 -3.84 -20.21 -0.99
CA ALA A 111 -5.08 -19.48 -0.72
C ALA A 111 -4.90 -17.95 -0.84
N LEU A 112 -3.80 -17.41 -0.31
CA LEU A 112 -3.48 -15.98 -0.44
C LEU A 112 -3.23 -15.56 -1.89
N ILE A 113 -2.54 -16.40 -2.67
CA ILE A 113 -2.30 -16.16 -4.10
C ILE A 113 -3.62 -16.19 -4.86
N SER A 114 -4.48 -17.17 -4.58
CA SER A 114 -5.79 -17.28 -5.21
C SER A 114 -6.64 -16.04 -4.96
N GLU A 115 -6.66 -15.52 -3.73
CA GLU A 115 -7.40 -14.30 -3.38
C GLU A 115 -6.83 -13.04 -4.05
N LYS A 116 -5.51 -12.99 -4.29
CA LYS A 116 -4.86 -11.83 -4.93
C LYS A 116 -5.09 -11.74 -6.43
N VAL A 117 -5.20 -12.89 -7.10
CA VAL A 117 -5.19 -13.01 -8.57
C VAL A 117 -6.57 -13.28 -9.16
N GLY A 118 -7.48 -13.91 -8.40
CA GLY A 118 -8.87 -14.12 -8.79
C GLY A 118 -9.68 -12.83 -8.76
#